data_AF-A0A2S1SHW8-F1
#
_entry.id   AF-A0A2S1SHW8-F1
#
_cell.length_a   1.000
_cell.length_b   1.000
_cell.length_c   1.000
_cell.angle_alpha   90.00
_cell.angle_beta   90.00
_cell.angle_gamma   90.00
#
_symmetry.space_group_name_H-M   'P 1'
#
loop_
_entity.id
_entity.type
_entity.pdbx_description
1 polymer ?
#
loop_
_entity_poly.entity_id
_entity_poly.type
_entity_poly.pdbx_seq_one_letter_code
_entity_poly.pdbx_strand_id
1 'polypeptide(L)'
;MKKMIHILLLAVALLPGSMNAQDAAGPINKISSYPVVYKYNEEVTWYFDLSTTTFAENEDVYLWIWSPSEPDAGNWGNSSEFAKLHYEGNMVWSKTLTPTDYFSMTPEAIAGSAGFWLRLKDKTGSKQSDVANIAYTDFSSFYTANELIRPYPLHPTLEGGLSILFNANMAPGFEGATSVHMHSGLNNWAILQEYQAWLPEIVEKTKLKDLGGGFYRMDLVPKTYYNAPDGFIMENIVFLMVKDSWAGTIPDQIIYAAEYVAPPPPEFRYFPLQISKKDFLGIIRKNNEPGINKLIYTITAGSTTINGEFMGGVNEIKGFINLPTALQNVDVNTIHVLVKDNQNHTISDTDIPLKTLD
;
A
#
# COMPACT_ATOMS: atom_id res chain seq x y z
N MET A 1 3.47 -20.93 -76.89
CA MET A 1 4.13 -21.14 -75.58
C MET A 1 4.45 -19.83 -74.84
N LYS A 2 5.18 -18.87 -75.41
CA LYS A 2 5.50 -17.58 -74.73
C LYS A 2 4.28 -16.81 -74.22
N LYS A 3 3.20 -16.70 -75.02
CA LYS A 3 1.96 -16.00 -74.62
C LYS A 3 1.19 -16.66 -73.46
N MET A 4 1.25 -17.98 -73.31
CA MET A 4 0.63 -18.68 -72.17
C MET A 4 1.40 -18.48 -70.87
N ILE A 5 2.74 -18.43 -70.93
CA ILE A 5 3.59 -18.16 -69.78
C ILE A 5 3.33 -16.75 -69.22
N HIS A 6 3.09 -15.76 -70.09
CA HIS A 6 2.83 -14.38 -69.65
C HIS A 6 1.44 -14.23 -69.00
N ILE A 7 0.44 -14.99 -69.44
CA ILE A 7 -0.89 -15.02 -68.83
C ILE A 7 -0.84 -15.73 -67.46
N LEU A 8 -0.04 -16.79 -67.32
CA LEU A 8 0.13 -17.49 -66.04
C LEU A 8 0.87 -16.63 -65.01
N LEU A 9 1.90 -15.89 -65.43
CA LEU A 9 2.62 -14.94 -64.57
C LEU A 9 1.76 -13.76 -64.12
N LEU A 10 0.88 -13.25 -65.01
CA LEU A 10 -0.07 -12.19 -64.66
C LEU A 10 -1.17 -12.69 -63.71
N ALA A 11 -1.63 -13.93 -63.87
CA ALA A 11 -2.61 -14.56 -62.98
C ALA A 11 -2.04 -14.82 -61.56
N VAL A 12 -0.75 -15.14 -61.44
CA VAL A 12 -0.07 -15.28 -60.14
C VAL A 12 0.20 -13.92 -59.48
N ALA A 13 0.45 -12.87 -60.27
CA ALA A 13 0.61 -11.50 -59.76
C ALA A 13 -0.71 -10.83 -59.33
N LEU A 14 -1.85 -11.37 -59.77
CA LEU A 14 -3.22 -10.92 -59.42
C LEU A 14 -3.86 -11.76 -58.32
N LEU A 15 -3.18 -12.79 -57.80
CA LEU A 15 -3.59 -13.41 -56.55
C LEU A 15 -3.43 -12.34 -55.46
N PRO A 16 -4.50 -11.92 -54.77
CA PRO A 16 -4.35 -11.05 -53.62
C PRO A 16 -3.45 -11.80 -52.64
N GLY A 17 -2.24 -11.29 -52.44
CA GLY A 17 -1.45 -11.68 -51.28
C GLY A 17 -2.29 -11.30 -50.08
N SER A 18 -2.92 -12.28 -49.45
CA SER A 18 -3.60 -12.10 -48.17
C SER A 18 -2.51 -11.76 -47.16
N MET A 19 -2.13 -10.49 -47.09
CA MET A 19 -1.55 -9.93 -45.88
C MET A 19 -2.69 -10.00 -44.86
N ASN A 20 -2.79 -11.13 -44.17
CA ASN A 20 -3.64 -11.21 -42.99
C ASN A 20 -3.08 -10.15 -42.04
N ALA A 21 -3.80 -9.04 -41.92
CA ALA A 21 -3.51 -8.05 -40.91
C ALA A 21 -3.59 -8.76 -39.56
N GLN A 22 -2.62 -8.51 -38.68
CA GLN A 22 -2.67 -9.04 -37.32
C GLN A 22 -3.87 -8.40 -36.62
N ASP A 23 -4.71 -9.23 -36.01
CA ASP A 23 -5.84 -8.79 -35.21
C ASP A 23 -5.32 -8.07 -33.97
N ALA A 24 -5.58 -6.77 -33.87
CA ALA A 24 -5.23 -5.98 -32.71
C ALA A 24 -6.19 -6.32 -31.57
N ALA A 25 -5.66 -6.94 -30.52
CA ALA A 25 -6.42 -7.28 -29.32
C ALA A 25 -6.63 -6.07 -28.40
N GLY A 26 -5.87 -4.99 -28.58
CA GLY A 26 -5.93 -3.79 -27.75
C GLY A 26 -4.89 -3.77 -26.62
N PRO A 27 -4.91 -2.74 -25.77
CA PRO A 27 -3.93 -2.55 -24.71
C PRO A 27 -4.19 -3.48 -23.52
N ILE A 28 -3.10 -3.91 -22.88
CA ILE A 28 -3.14 -4.59 -21.58
C ILE A 28 -3.62 -3.57 -20.53
N ASN A 29 -4.62 -3.92 -19.74
CA ASN A 29 -5.22 -3.01 -18.76
C ASN A 29 -4.22 -2.67 -17.65
N LYS A 30 -3.60 -3.71 -17.08
CA LYS A 30 -2.66 -3.59 -15.97
C LYS A 30 -1.64 -4.71 -16.02
N ILE A 31 -0.39 -4.37 -15.71
CA ILE A 31 0.69 -5.32 -15.44
C ILE A 31 1.09 -5.14 -13.98
N SER A 32 1.20 -6.25 -13.24
CA SER A 32 1.69 -6.26 -11.86
C SER A 32 2.62 -7.44 -11.63
N SER A 33 3.40 -7.40 -10.54
CA SER A 33 4.26 -8.50 -10.14
C SER A 33 4.04 -8.90 -8.69
N TYR A 34 4.26 -10.17 -8.41
CA TYR A 34 4.44 -10.67 -7.06
C TYR A 34 5.73 -11.51 -6.98
N PRO A 35 6.67 -11.18 -6.08
CA PRO A 35 6.65 -10.02 -5.17
C PRO A 35 6.71 -8.66 -5.90
N VAL A 36 6.35 -7.58 -5.20
CA VAL A 36 6.26 -6.23 -5.81
C VAL A 36 7.65 -5.68 -6.11
N VAL A 37 8.60 -5.92 -5.22
CA VAL A 37 10.03 -5.61 -5.45
C VAL A 37 10.84 -6.89 -5.38
N TYR A 38 11.76 -7.07 -6.33
CA TYR A 38 12.58 -8.28 -6.45
C TYR A 38 13.91 -7.95 -7.12
N LYS A 39 14.95 -8.71 -6.81
CA LYS A 39 16.21 -8.66 -7.58
C LYS A 39 16.05 -9.47 -8.87
N TYR A 40 16.78 -9.13 -9.93
CA TYR A 40 16.66 -9.81 -11.23
C TYR A 40 17.00 -11.31 -11.20
N ASN A 41 17.68 -11.79 -10.17
CA ASN A 41 18.01 -13.20 -9.95
C ASN A 41 17.05 -13.89 -8.96
N GLU A 42 15.89 -13.29 -8.70
CA GLU A 42 14.83 -13.86 -7.87
C GLU A 42 13.64 -14.25 -8.74
N GLU A 43 12.96 -15.32 -8.35
CA GLU A 43 11.70 -15.70 -8.96
C GLU A 43 10.64 -14.62 -8.72
N VAL A 44 9.91 -14.31 -9.78
CA VAL A 44 8.80 -13.37 -9.79
C VAL A 44 7.68 -13.92 -10.65
N THR A 45 6.45 -13.65 -10.26
CA THR A 45 5.27 -13.87 -11.10
C THR A 45 4.77 -12.54 -11.64
N TRP A 46 4.72 -12.41 -12.96
CA TRP A 46 4.09 -11.30 -13.65
C TRP A 46 2.65 -11.64 -13.97
N TYR A 47 1.74 -10.71 -13.69
CA TYR A 47 0.31 -10.82 -13.95
C TYR A 47 -0.10 -9.78 -15.00
N PHE A 48 -0.94 -10.21 -15.92
CA PHE A 48 -1.45 -9.42 -17.03
C PHE A 48 -2.97 -9.43 -16.98
N ASP A 49 -3.55 -8.27 -16.68
CA ASP A 49 -5.00 -8.06 -16.77
C ASP A 49 -5.36 -7.69 -18.21
N LEU A 50 -6.09 -8.59 -18.86
CA LEU A 50 -6.50 -8.48 -20.26
C LEU A 50 -7.98 -8.12 -20.42
N SER A 51 -8.65 -7.64 -19.35
CA SER A 51 -10.08 -7.27 -19.36
C SER A 51 -10.45 -6.20 -20.39
N THR A 52 -9.50 -5.38 -20.83
CA THR A 52 -9.67 -4.35 -21.87
C THR A 52 -9.35 -4.85 -23.29
N THR A 53 -8.95 -6.11 -23.44
CA THR A 53 -8.56 -6.69 -24.72
C THR A 53 -9.68 -7.52 -25.34
N THR A 54 -9.47 -7.97 -26.58
CA THR A 54 -10.39 -8.92 -27.26
C THR A 54 -9.99 -10.38 -27.08
N PHE A 55 -8.98 -10.71 -26.25
CA PHE A 55 -8.69 -12.11 -25.88
C PHE A 55 -9.93 -12.76 -25.25
N ALA A 56 -10.17 -14.03 -25.57
CA ALA A 56 -11.27 -14.77 -24.95
C ALA A 56 -10.83 -15.33 -23.59
N GLU A 57 -11.79 -15.53 -22.69
CA GLU A 57 -11.54 -16.29 -21.47
C GLU A 57 -11.02 -17.69 -21.81
N ASN A 58 -9.99 -18.16 -21.10
CA ASN A 58 -9.31 -19.43 -21.34
C ASN A 58 -8.60 -19.54 -22.71
N GLU A 59 -8.44 -18.45 -23.46
CA GLU A 59 -7.60 -18.45 -24.66
C GLU A 59 -6.13 -18.75 -24.29
N ASP A 60 -5.45 -19.52 -25.11
CA ASP A 60 -4.01 -19.76 -24.96
C ASP A 60 -3.24 -18.50 -25.36
N VAL A 61 -2.73 -17.78 -24.34
CA VAL A 61 -1.96 -16.55 -24.50
C VAL A 61 -0.47 -16.82 -24.24
N TYR A 62 0.38 -16.20 -25.06
CA TYR A 62 1.83 -16.38 -25.04
C TYR A 62 2.55 -15.04 -24.90
N LEU A 63 3.62 -15.02 -24.12
CA LEU A 63 4.51 -13.88 -23.91
C LEU A 63 5.54 -13.80 -25.04
N TRP A 64 5.41 -12.80 -25.90
CA TRP A 64 6.48 -12.41 -26.81
C TRP A 64 7.19 -11.16 -26.28
N ILE A 65 8.38 -11.35 -25.76
CA ILE A 65 9.22 -10.32 -25.14
C ILE A 65 10.54 -10.25 -25.89
N TRP A 66 10.94 -9.05 -26.32
CA TRP A 66 12.15 -8.83 -27.13
C TRP A 66 13.22 -8.02 -26.42
N SER A 67 12.92 -7.51 -25.22
CA SER A 67 13.88 -6.82 -24.37
C SER A 67 13.70 -7.31 -22.94
N PRO A 68 14.77 -7.61 -22.19
CA PRO A 68 16.20 -7.36 -22.48
C PRO A 68 16.84 -8.28 -23.54
N SER A 69 16.25 -9.44 -23.81
CA SER A 69 16.56 -10.32 -24.95
C SER A 69 15.26 -10.94 -25.49
N GLU A 70 15.32 -11.76 -26.54
CA GLU A 70 14.18 -12.52 -27.08
C GLU A 70 14.35 -14.02 -26.77
N PRO A 71 13.82 -14.55 -25.65
CA PRO A 71 14.06 -15.93 -25.24
C PRO A 71 13.34 -16.98 -26.08
N ASP A 72 12.23 -16.60 -26.73
CA ASP A 72 11.46 -17.46 -27.64
C ASP A 72 11.74 -17.12 -29.13
N ALA A 73 12.98 -16.72 -29.43
CA ALA A 73 13.36 -16.25 -30.76
C ALA A 73 13.06 -17.26 -31.87
N GLY A 74 12.47 -16.77 -32.97
CA GLY A 74 12.10 -17.57 -34.13
C GLY A 74 10.71 -18.23 -34.05
N ASN A 75 10.00 -18.10 -32.92
CA ASN A 75 8.68 -18.70 -32.70
C ASN A 75 7.51 -17.71 -32.84
N TRP A 76 7.66 -16.70 -33.72
CA TRP A 76 6.59 -15.72 -33.97
C TRP A 76 5.31 -16.39 -34.50
N GLY A 77 5.41 -17.19 -35.56
CA GLY A 77 4.24 -17.82 -36.20
C GLY A 77 3.73 -19.08 -35.49
N ASN A 78 4.40 -19.53 -34.44
CA ASN A 78 4.06 -20.71 -33.67
C ASN A 78 4.78 -20.66 -32.32
N SER A 79 4.18 -19.98 -31.33
CA SER A 79 4.74 -19.82 -29.99
C SER A 79 5.08 -21.17 -29.37
N SER A 80 6.19 -21.25 -28.65
CA SER A 80 6.53 -22.44 -27.87
C SER A 80 5.74 -22.48 -26.55
N GLU A 81 5.60 -23.68 -25.98
CA GLU A 81 5.00 -23.83 -24.63
C GLU A 81 5.83 -23.12 -23.55
N PHE A 82 7.11 -22.86 -23.81
CA PHE A 82 7.96 -22.05 -22.93
C PHE A 82 7.42 -20.62 -22.78
N ALA A 83 6.82 -20.03 -23.82
CA ALA A 83 6.24 -18.68 -23.77
C ALA A 83 4.80 -18.65 -23.25
N LYS A 84 4.16 -19.81 -23.04
CA LYS A 84 2.75 -19.88 -22.63
C LYS A 84 2.53 -19.27 -21.24
N LEU A 85 1.45 -18.50 -21.10
CA LEU A 85 0.97 -17.95 -19.84
C LEU A 85 0.01 -18.92 -19.16
N HIS A 86 -0.07 -18.83 -17.83
CA HIS A 86 -1.08 -19.53 -17.04
C HIS A 86 -2.35 -18.66 -16.92
N TYR A 87 -3.54 -19.24 -17.02
CA TYR A 87 -4.79 -18.50 -16.84
C TYR A 87 -5.24 -18.56 -15.37
N GLU A 88 -5.38 -17.40 -14.74
CA GLU A 88 -5.72 -17.25 -13.31
C GLU A 88 -7.24 -17.08 -13.09
N GLY A 89 -8.03 -16.94 -14.17
CA GLY A 89 -9.44 -16.53 -14.10
C GLY A 89 -9.63 -15.01 -14.23
N ASN A 90 -10.88 -14.57 -14.42
CA ASN A 90 -11.28 -13.15 -14.47
C ASN A 90 -10.43 -12.30 -15.44
N MET A 91 -10.11 -12.86 -16.60
CA MET A 91 -9.28 -12.21 -17.63
C MET A 91 -7.84 -11.88 -17.18
N VAL A 92 -7.31 -12.61 -16.19
CA VAL A 92 -5.92 -12.50 -15.74
C VAL A 92 -5.10 -13.70 -16.19
N TRP A 93 -3.92 -13.42 -16.75
CA TRP A 93 -2.91 -14.42 -17.08
C TRP A 93 -1.60 -14.13 -16.35
N SER A 94 -0.80 -15.15 -16.09
CA SER A 94 0.45 -15.03 -15.34
C SER A 94 1.63 -15.75 -15.96
N LYS A 95 2.84 -15.30 -15.62
CA LYS A 95 4.10 -15.98 -15.90
C LYS A 95 5.03 -15.92 -14.70
N THR A 96 5.35 -17.06 -14.12
CA THR A 96 6.41 -17.20 -13.13
C THR A 96 7.74 -17.46 -13.83
N LEU A 97 8.76 -16.68 -13.49
CA LEU A 97 10.13 -16.81 -14.02
C LEU A 97 11.17 -16.18 -13.08
N THR A 98 12.43 -16.57 -13.28
CA THR A 98 13.59 -15.83 -12.76
C THR A 98 14.18 -15.03 -13.93
N PRO A 99 14.26 -13.68 -13.88
CA PRO A 99 14.69 -12.89 -15.04
C PRO A 99 16.07 -13.27 -15.58
N THR A 100 17.07 -13.51 -14.73
CA THR A 100 18.40 -13.95 -15.18
C THR A 100 18.35 -15.24 -15.98
N ASP A 101 17.52 -16.19 -15.56
CA ASP A 101 17.41 -17.51 -16.18
C ASP A 101 16.60 -17.41 -17.47
N TYR A 102 15.47 -16.69 -17.43
CA TYR A 102 14.57 -16.52 -18.57
C TYR A 102 15.25 -15.80 -19.73
N PHE A 103 16.02 -14.75 -19.45
CA PHE A 103 16.73 -13.98 -20.49
C PHE A 103 18.14 -14.47 -20.76
N SER A 104 18.65 -15.42 -19.96
CA SER A 104 20.05 -15.89 -20.00
C SER A 104 21.06 -14.74 -19.90
N MET A 105 20.81 -13.81 -18.96
CA MET A 105 21.56 -12.57 -18.79
C MET A 105 21.93 -12.33 -17.32
N THR A 106 22.98 -11.54 -17.07
CA THR A 106 23.32 -11.13 -15.70
C THR A 106 22.36 -10.03 -15.21
N PRO A 107 22.22 -9.84 -13.88
CA PRO A 107 21.42 -8.75 -13.33
C PRO A 107 21.81 -7.37 -13.88
N GLU A 108 23.11 -7.10 -14.05
CA GLU A 108 23.62 -5.82 -14.55
C GLU A 108 23.25 -5.59 -16.02
N ALA A 109 23.29 -6.65 -16.83
CA ALA A 109 22.91 -6.58 -18.23
C ALA A 109 21.39 -6.35 -18.39
N ILE A 110 20.58 -6.94 -17.53
CA ILE A 110 19.13 -6.69 -17.49
C ILE A 110 18.85 -5.26 -17.03
N ALA A 111 19.50 -4.81 -15.96
CA ALA A 111 19.35 -3.45 -15.42
C ALA A 111 19.75 -2.36 -16.44
N GLY A 112 20.78 -2.62 -17.25
CA GLY A 112 21.24 -1.71 -18.31
C GLY A 112 20.46 -1.78 -19.63
N SER A 113 19.42 -2.61 -19.71
CA SER A 113 18.59 -2.75 -20.91
C SER A 113 17.57 -1.62 -21.06
N ALA A 114 16.80 -1.64 -22.16
CA ALA A 114 15.70 -0.70 -22.36
C ALA A 114 14.45 -1.02 -21.49
N GLY A 115 14.52 -2.04 -20.64
CA GLY A 115 13.39 -2.56 -19.86
C GLY A 115 12.74 -3.79 -20.51
N PHE A 116 11.62 -4.24 -19.97
CA PHE A 116 10.95 -5.47 -20.38
C PHE A 116 9.86 -5.23 -21.43
N TRP A 117 10.25 -5.03 -22.70
CA TRP A 117 9.32 -4.71 -23.79
C TRP A 117 8.71 -5.95 -24.44
N LEU A 118 7.38 -6.00 -24.49
CA LEU A 118 6.63 -7.19 -24.89
C LEU A 118 5.33 -6.90 -25.65
N ARG A 119 4.78 -7.97 -26.23
CA ARG A 119 3.36 -8.14 -26.55
C ARG A 119 2.89 -9.49 -26.02
N LEU A 120 1.59 -9.60 -25.80
CA LEU A 120 0.92 -10.88 -25.63
C LEU A 120 0.28 -11.28 -26.94
N LYS A 121 0.34 -12.56 -27.29
CA LYS A 121 -0.18 -13.06 -28.57
C LYS A 121 -0.86 -14.42 -28.43
N ASP A 122 -1.69 -14.75 -29.40
CA ASP A 122 -2.15 -16.12 -29.60
C ASP A 122 -1.01 -17.02 -30.07
N LYS A 123 -1.26 -18.33 -30.18
CA LYS A 123 -0.24 -19.30 -30.61
C LYS A 123 0.38 -18.95 -31.97
N THR A 124 -0.40 -18.40 -32.88
CA THR A 124 0.03 -18.17 -34.27
C THR A 124 0.61 -16.79 -34.53
N GLY A 125 0.53 -15.88 -33.55
CA GLY A 125 0.86 -14.46 -33.74
C GLY A 125 -0.08 -13.74 -34.70
N SER A 126 -1.27 -14.31 -34.95
CA SER A 126 -2.32 -13.69 -35.74
C SER A 126 -3.07 -12.62 -34.96
N LYS A 127 -3.10 -12.73 -33.63
CA LYS A 127 -3.75 -11.80 -32.70
C LYS A 127 -2.76 -11.38 -31.62
N GLN A 128 -2.70 -10.08 -31.32
CA GLN A 128 -1.73 -9.55 -30.38
C GLN A 128 -2.25 -8.34 -29.59
N SER A 129 -1.79 -8.19 -28.36
CA SER A 129 -1.94 -6.94 -27.60
C SER A 129 -1.12 -5.81 -28.23
N ASP A 130 -1.40 -4.58 -27.82
CA ASP A 130 -0.47 -3.47 -28.03
C ASP A 130 0.88 -3.72 -27.35
N VAL A 131 1.88 -2.92 -27.72
CA VAL A 131 3.20 -2.94 -27.07
C VAL A 131 3.04 -2.52 -25.61
N ALA A 132 3.62 -3.31 -24.71
CA ALA A 132 3.67 -3.01 -23.29
C ALA A 132 5.11 -3.12 -22.76
N ASN A 133 5.30 -2.58 -21.55
CA ASN A 133 6.54 -2.70 -20.81
C ASN A 133 6.22 -3.13 -19.37
N ILE A 134 7.00 -4.07 -18.83
CA ILE A 134 6.86 -4.45 -17.43
C ILE A 134 7.65 -3.45 -16.59
N ALA A 135 6.93 -2.67 -15.79
CA ALA A 135 7.54 -1.75 -14.85
C ALA A 135 8.34 -2.52 -13.80
N TYR A 136 9.64 -2.27 -13.73
CA TYR A 136 10.48 -2.71 -12.61
C TYR A 136 10.48 -1.65 -11.52
N THR A 137 10.14 -2.04 -10.30
CA THR A 137 10.20 -1.14 -9.14
C THR A 137 11.60 -1.22 -8.54
N ASP A 138 12.43 -0.23 -8.87
CA ASP A 138 13.74 -0.13 -8.22
C ASP A 138 13.58 0.23 -6.75
N PHE A 139 14.26 -0.54 -5.90
CA PHE A 139 14.27 -0.36 -4.46
C PHE A 139 15.70 -0.15 -3.93
N SER A 140 16.69 0.00 -4.81
CA SER A 140 18.09 0.19 -4.45
C SER A 140 18.31 1.41 -3.54
N SER A 141 17.51 2.46 -3.72
CA SER A 141 17.58 3.67 -2.89
C SER A 141 17.32 3.40 -1.40
N PHE A 142 16.60 2.32 -1.05
CA PHE A 142 16.33 1.96 0.35
C PHE A 142 17.61 1.66 1.13
N TYR A 143 18.61 1.04 0.48
CA TYR A 143 19.88 0.68 1.13
C TYR A 143 20.67 1.88 1.66
N THR A 144 20.40 3.07 1.11
CA THR A 144 21.11 4.31 1.47
C THR A 144 20.19 5.40 2.04
N ALA A 145 18.88 5.15 2.12
CA ALA A 145 17.89 6.17 2.49
C ALA A 145 17.89 6.53 3.98
N ASN A 146 18.60 5.77 4.82
CA ASN A 146 18.52 5.89 6.28
C ASN A 146 17.07 5.84 6.78
N GLU A 147 16.32 4.88 6.25
CA GLU A 147 14.94 4.59 6.61
C GLU A 147 14.86 3.22 7.28
N LEU A 148 14.06 3.13 8.36
CA LEU A 148 13.83 1.88 9.06
C LEU A 148 13.00 0.91 8.21
N ILE A 149 11.91 1.41 7.62
CA ILE A 149 10.92 0.64 6.87
C ILE A 149 10.45 1.41 5.65
N ARG A 150 10.22 0.68 4.54
CA ARG A 150 9.55 1.23 3.35
C ARG A 150 8.64 0.21 2.67
N PRO A 151 7.33 0.48 2.56
CA PRO A 151 6.39 -0.36 1.82
C PRO A 151 6.33 -0.03 0.32
N TYR A 152 6.04 -1.05 -0.49
CA TYR A 152 5.78 -0.97 -1.92
C TYR A 152 4.51 -1.77 -2.26
N PRO A 153 3.42 -1.12 -2.72
CA PRO A 153 3.25 0.33 -2.80
C PRO A 153 3.20 1.00 -1.41
N LEU A 154 3.33 2.33 -1.36
CA LEU A 154 3.20 3.09 -0.11
C LEU A 154 1.83 2.94 0.54
N HIS A 155 0.80 2.79 -0.28
CA HIS A 155 -0.57 2.58 0.11
C HIS A 155 -1.10 1.30 -0.55
N PRO A 156 -1.10 0.15 0.14
CA PRO A 156 -1.58 -1.11 -0.41
C PRO A 156 -3.10 -1.17 -0.47
N THR A 157 -3.61 -2.02 -1.36
CA THR A 157 -5.01 -2.47 -1.35
C THR A 157 -5.10 -3.83 -0.67
N LEU A 158 -6.30 -4.25 -0.27
CA LEU A 158 -6.51 -5.55 0.39
C LEU A 158 -6.06 -6.72 -0.50
N GLU A 159 -6.32 -6.64 -1.81
CA GLU A 159 -6.04 -7.71 -2.77
C GLU A 159 -4.71 -7.52 -3.54
N GLY A 160 -4.05 -6.38 -3.37
CA GLY A 160 -2.80 -6.07 -4.05
C GLY A 160 -1.60 -6.76 -3.39
N GLY A 161 -0.58 -7.05 -4.20
CA GLY A 161 0.73 -7.38 -3.67
C GLY A 161 1.32 -6.23 -2.85
N LEU A 162 2.01 -6.59 -1.77
CA LEU A 162 2.75 -5.68 -0.90
C LEU A 162 4.12 -6.28 -0.61
N SER A 163 5.16 -5.48 -0.80
CA SER A 163 6.50 -5.75 -0.28
C SER A 163 6.87 -4.71 0.76
N ILE A 164 7.28 -5.12 1.96
CA ILE A 164 7.74 -4.24 3.03
C ILE A 164 9.23 -4.46 3.23
N LEU A 165 10.05 -3.44 3.00
CA LEU A 165 11.47 -3.48 3.29
C LEU A 165 11.74 -3.06 4.74
N PHE A 166 12.73 -3.69 5.35
CA PHE A 166 13.16 -3.43 6.72
C PHE A 166 14.70 -3.35 6.80
N ASN A 167 15.21 -2.31 7.44
CA ASN A 167 16.62 -2.09 7.70
C ASN A 167 16.94 -2.39 9.18
N ALA A 168 17.37 -3.61 9.45
CA ALA A 168 17.69 -4.06 10.80
C ALA A 168 18.89 -3.33 11.42
N ASN A 169 19.77 -2.73 10.60
CA ASN A 169 20.91 -1.95 11.09
C ASN A 169 20.48 -0.67 11.82
N MET A 170 19.23 -0.22 11.62
CA MET A 170 18.65 0.94 12.29
C MET A 170 17.76 0.55 13.49
N ALA A 171 17.60 -0.75 13.76
CA ALA A 171 16.74 -1.27 14.82
C ALA A 171 17.59 -1.74 16.01
N PRO A 172 17.62 -1.01 17.14
CA PRO A 172 18.33 -1.46 18.33
C PRO A 172 17.85 -2.85 18.77
N GLY A 173 18.79 -3.76 19.04
CA GLY A 173 18.50 -5.13 19.46
C GLY A 173 18.48 -6.15 18.31
N PHE A 174 18.54 -5.70 17.05
CA PHE A 174 18.59 -6.58 15.87
C PHE A 174 20.01 -7.05 15.48
N GLU A 175 21.03 -6.66 16.24
CA GLU A 175 22.41 -7.07 15.98
C GLU A 175 22.53 -8.60 16.04
N GLY A 176 23.08 -9.20 14.98
CA GLY A 176 23.25 -10.65 14.89
C GLY A 176 21.94 -11.44 14.78
N ALA A 177 20.84 -10.83 14.31
CA ALA A 177 19.59 -11.54 14.03
C ALA A 177 19.85 -12.74 13.10
N THR A 178 19.42 -13.93 13.54
CA THR A 178 19.47 -15.15 12.72
C THR A 178 18.21 -15.31 11.88
N SER A 179 17.12 -14.70 12.33
CA SER A 179 15.84 -14.61 11.63
C SER A 179 15.08 -13.36 12.04
N VAL A 180 14.29 -12.84 11.11
CA VAL A 180 13.41 -11.70 11.34
C VAL A 180 12.00 -12.10 10.90
N HIS A 181 11.01 -11.77 11.73
CA HIS A 181 9.62 -12.14 11.54
C HIS A 181 8.71 -10.91 11.67
N MET A 182 7.58 -10.92 10.98
CA MET A 182 6.55 -9.88 11.11
C MET A 182 5.43 -10.36 12.02
N HIS A 183 5.17 -9.62 13.11
CA HIS A 183 3.95 -9.74 13.91
C HIS A 183 3.03 -8.59 13.50
N SER A 184 1.81 -8.88 13.04
CA SER A 184 0.99 -7.86 12.38
C SER A 184 -0.52 -8.10 12.47
N GLY A 185 -1.33 -7.08 12.20
CA GLY A 185 -2.76 -7.22 12.04
C GLY A 185 -3.41 -6.11 11.22
N LEU A 186 -4.58 -6.40 10.66
CA LEU A 186 -5.39 -5.43 9.92
C LEU A 186 -6.22 -4.57 10.88
N ASN A 187 -6.41 -3.29 10.52
CA ASN A 187 -7.27 -2.31 11.19
C ASN A 187 -7.05 -2.27 12.71
N ASN A 188 -5.84 -1.94 13.13
CA ASN A 188 -5.43 -1.92 14.54
C ASN A 188 -5.67 -3.27 15.25
N TRP A 189 -5.13 -4.35 14.66
CA TRP A 189 -5.15 -5.70 15.22
C TRP A 189 -6.52 -6.41 15.21
N ALA A 190 -7.50 -5.90 14.47
CA ALA A 190 -8.81 -6.53 14.32
C ALA A 190 -8.74 -7.93 13.68
N ILE A 191 -7.83 -8.12 12.72
CA ILE A 191 -7.48 -9.45 12.18
C ILE A 191 -5.98 -9.66 12.41
N LEU A 192 -5.66 -10.48 13.40
CA LEU A 192 -4.29 -10.70 13.87
C LEU A 192 -3.60 -11.84 13.10
N GLN A 193 -2.39 -11.56 12.61
CA GLN A 193 -1.38 -12.57 12.28
C GLN A 193 -0.26 -12.48 13.30
N GLU A 194 -0.39 -13.27 14.36
CA GLU A 194 0.63 -13.36 15.41
C GLU A 194 1.83 -14.15 14.90
N TYR A 195 3.04 -13.66 15.20
CA TYR A 195 4.24 -14.49 15.12
C TYR A 195 4.36 -15.39 16.36
N GLN A 196 4.25 -16.70 16.13
CA GLN A 196 4.33 -17.74 17.15
C GLN A 196 5.57 -18.59 16.91
N ALA A 197 6.66 -18.28 17.61
CA ALA A 197 7.99 -18.88 17.39
C ALA A 197 8.04 -20.41 17.58
N TRP A 198 7.03 -20.99 18.23
CA TRP A 198 6.91 -22.43 18.48
C TRP A 198 6.08 -23.18 17.43
N LEU A 199 5.48 -22.50 16.45
CA LEU A 199 4.70 -23.13 15.38
C LEU A 199 5.43 -22.99 14.04
N PRO A 200 6.02 -24.07 13.49
CA PRO A 200 6.84 -24.01 12.27
C PRO A 200 6.13 -23.36 11.07
N GLU A 201 4.86 -23.63 10.89
CA GLU A 201 4.05 -23.05 9.81
C GLU A 201 3.87 -21.54 9.95
N ILE A 202 3.77 -21.03 11.19
CA ILE A 202 3.67 -19.60 11.46
C ILE A 202 5.05 -18.96 11.33
N VAL A 203 6.10 -19.61 11.83
CA VAL A 203 7.50 -19.18 11.68
C VAL A 203 7.80 -18.93 10.21
N GLU A 204 7.49 -19.89 9.32
CA GLU A 204 7.74 -19.72 7.89
C GLU A 204 6.87 -18.63 7.27
N LYS A 205 5.57 -18.60 7.61
CA LYS A 205 4.64 -17.59 7.09
C LYS A 205 5.03 -16.15 7.44
N THR A 206 5.56 -15.91 8.64
CA THR A 206 5.91 -14.56 9.10
C THR A 206 7.35 -14.17 8.80
N LYS A 207 8.17 -15.10 8.31
CA LYS A 207 9.61 -14.88 8.10
C LYS A 207 9.85 -13.89 6.98
N LEU A 208 10.70 -12.90 7.25
CA LEU A 208 11.21 -12.02 6.21
C LEU A 208 12.34 -12.70 5.44
N LYS A 209 12.37 -12.42 4.14
CA LYS A 209 13.50 -12.78 3.28
C LYS A 209 14.70 -11.90 3.60
N ASP A 210 15.85 -12.52 3.85
CA ASP A 210 17.13 -11.83 4.01
C ASP A 210 17.66 -11.39 2.64
N LEU A 211 17.90 -10.09 2.49
CA LEU A 211 18.46 -9.48 1.27
C LEU A 211 19.98 -9.28 1.36
N GLY A 212 20.58 -9.58 2.51
CA GLY A 212 21.98 -9.36 2.87
C GLY A 212 22.22 -8.02 3.57
N GLY A 213 23.30 -7.93 4.35
CA GLY A 213 23.76 -6.67 4.94
C GLY A 213 22.81 -6.07 5.99
N GLY A 214 21.97 -6.87 6.63
CA GLY A 214 20.98 -6.40 7.61
C GLY A 214 19.70 -5.82 6.98
N PHE A 215 19.47 -6.07 5.69
CA PHE A 215 18.25 -5.66 4.99
C PHE A 215 17.35 -6.87 4.76
N TYR A 216 16.06 -6.69 5.00
CA TYR A 216 15.06 -7.74 4.92
C TYR A 216 13.83 -7.28 4.11
N ARG A 217 13.07 -8.24 3.59
CA ARG A 217 11.82 -8.00 2.87
C ARG A 217 10.72 -8.96 3.33
N MET A 218 9.55 -8.42 3.61
CA MET A 218 8.31 -9.18 3.73
C MET A 218 7.51 -9.04 2.44
N ASP A 219 7.05 -10.14 1.85
CA ASP A 219 6.15 -10.14 0.71
C ASP A 219 4.82 -10.76 1.12
N LEU A 220 3.71 -10.09 0.82
CA LEU A 220 2.37 -10.60 1.12
C LEU A 220 1.29 -10.00 0.23
N VAL A 221 0.16 -10.70 0.11
CA VAL A 221 -1.12 -10.13 -0.34
C VAL A 221 -2.02 -10.06 0.89
N PRO A 222 -2.46 -8.87 1.37
CA PRO A 222 -3.12 -8.76 2.66
C PRO A 222 -4.34 -9.68 2.82
N LYS A 223 -5.20 -9.78 1.80
CA LYS A 223 -6.37 -10.67 1.75
C LYS A 223 -6.01 -12.10 2.13
N THR A 224 -5.03 -12.68 1.43
CA THR A 224 -4.60 -14.08 1.62
C THR A 224 -3.79 -14.24 2.89
N TYR A 225 -2.90 -13.29 3.19
CA TYR A 225 -2.00 -13.36 4.34
C TYR A 225 -2.76 -13.35 5.67
N TYR A 226 -3.74 -12.45 5.82
CA TYR A 226 -4.56 -12.36 7.03
C TYR A 226 -5.81 -13.24 6.99
N ASN A 227 -6.05 -13.95 5.88
CA ASN A 227 -7.31 -14.66 5.63
C ASN A 227 -8.53 -13.75 5.86
N ALA A 228 -8.46 -12.52 5.33
CA ALA A 228 -9.51 -11.52 5.54
C ALA A 228 -10.82 -11.96 4.88
N PRO A 229 -11.99 -11.74 5.50
CA PRO A 229 -13.28 -12.15 4.95
C PRO A 229 -13.65 -11.33 3.70
N ASP A 230 -14.56 -11.85 2.89
CA ASP A 230 -15.07 -11.12 1.73
C ASP A 230 -15.82 -9.85 2.16
N GLY A 231 -15.60 -8.76 1.43
CA GLY A 231 -16.13 -7.44 1.79
C GLY A 231 -15.44 -6.76 2.97
N PHE A 232 -14.32 -7.29 3.49
CA PHE A 232 -13.52 -6.60 4.50
C PHE A 232 -12.96 -5.29 3.92
N ILE A 233 -13.11 -4.18 4.65
CA ILE A 233 -12.56 -2.88 4.27
C ILE A 233 -11.27 -2.68 5.05
N MET A 234 -10.14 -2.67 4.35
CA MET A 234 -8.83 -2.42 4.95
C MET A 234 -8.60 -0.92 5.11
N GLU A 235 -8.31 -0.49 6.34
CA GLU A 235 -7.93 0.88 6.70
C GLU A 235 -6.42 0.99 6.92
N ASN A 236 -5.85 0.04 7.65
CA ASN A 236 -4.42 -0.01 7.92
C ASN A 236 -3.90 -1.43 8.19
N ILE A 237 -2.58 -1.56 8.12
CA ILE A 237 -1.82 -2.69 8.64
C ILE A 237 -0.96 -2.14 9.78
N VAL A 238 -1.16 -2.67 10.99
CA VAL A 238 -0.27 -2.40 12.13
C VAL A 238 0.66 -3.60 12.29
N PHE A 239 1.95 -3.34 12.45
CA PHE A 239 2.93 -4.42 12.56
C PHE A 239 4.18 -3.98 13.31
N LEU A 240 4.93 -4.98 13.76
CA LEU A 240 6.27 -4.82 14.29
C LEU A 240 7.15 -5.97 13.76
N MET A 241 8.44 -5.69 13.66
CA MET A 241 9.44 -6.72 13.36
C MET A 241 9.92 -7.36 14.66
N VAL A 242 10.08 -8.68 14.62
CA VAL A 242 10.55 -9.52 15.72
C VAL A 242 11.84 -10.21 15.31
N LYS A 243 12.86 -10.11 16.16
CA LYS A 243 14.11 -10.86 16.03
C LYS A 243 13.98 -12.24 16.66
N ASP A 244 14.41 -13.26 15.94
CA ASP A 244 14.50 -14.65 16.40
C ASP A 244 13.20 -15.09 17.11
N SER A 245 13.28 -15.70 18.29
CA SER A 245 12.11 -16.06 19.11
C SER A 245 11.76 -14.96 20.11
N TRP A 246 11.39 -13.76 19.61
CA TRP A 246 11.09 -12.59 20.45
C TRP A 246 12.29 -12.06 21.25
N ALA A 247 13.51 -12.21 20.71
CA ALA A 247 14.74 -11.71 21.33
C ALA A 247 14.91 -10.19 21.22
N GLY A 248 14.12 -9.54 20.35
CA GLY A 248 14.10 -8.09 20.15
C GLY A 248 12.93 -7.70 19.26
N THR A 249 12.46 -6.46 19.41
CA THR A 249 11.32 -5.91 18.64
C THR A 249 11.54 -4.44 18.33
N ILE A 250 10.93 -3.96 17.24
CA ILE A 250 10.74 -2.52 17.02
C ILE A 250 9.36 -2.08 17.55
N PRO A 251 9.13 -0.77 17.79
CA PRO A 251 7.79 -0.26 18.04
C PRO A 251 6.85 -0.47 16.86
N ASP A 252 5.55 -0.46 17.14
CA ASP A 252 4.49 -0.57 16.13
C ASP A 252 4.68 0.44 14.98
N GLN A 253 4.43 -0.06 13.79
CA GLN A 253 4.48 0.64 12.51
C GLN A 253 3.11 0.54 11.86
N ILE A 254 2.73 1.57 11.11
CA ILE A 254 1.42 1.65 10.48
C ILE A 254 1.59 1.93 8.99
N ILE A 255 0.97 1.09 8.17
CA ILE A 255 0.78 1.32 6.74
C ILE A 255 -0.70 1.56 6.49
N TYR A 256 -1.05 2.70 5.91
CA TYR A 256 -2.43 3.04 5.56
C TYR A 256 -2.81 2.49 4.19
N ALA A 257 -4.03 1.96 4.07
CA ALA A 257 -4.55 1.45 2.81
C ALA A 257 -4.77 2.55 1.76
N ALA A 258 -4.76 2.19 0.47
CA ALA A 258 -5.01 3.12 -0.64
C ALA A 258 -6.38 3.81 -0.59
N GLU A 259 -7.39 3.09 -0.10
CA GLU A 259 -8.77 3.59 -0.01
C GLU A 259 -9.03 4.33 1.31
N TYR A 260 -8.07 4.32 2.24
CA TYR A 260 -8.21 4.98 3.53
C TYR A 260 -7.97 6.49 3.40
N VAL A 261 -9.02 7.26 3.68
CA VAL A 261 -8.91 8.70 3.86
C VAL A 261 -8.78 8.98 5.35
N ALA A 262 -7.57 9.33 5.80
CA ALA A 262 -7.34 9.65 7.19
C ALA A 262 -8.26 10.80 7.65
N PRO A 263 -8.87 10.69 8.84
CA PRO A 263 -9.65 11.79 9.38
C PRO A 263 -8.74 13.01 9.58
N PRO A 264 -9.26 14.23 9.38
CA PRO A 264 -8.50 15.45 9.65
C PRO A 264 -8.01 15.48 11.11
N PRO A 265 -6.90 16.16 11.41
CA PRO A 265 -6.37 16.22 12.77
C PRO A 265 -7.36 16.84 13.75
N PRO A 266 -7.31 16.46 15.04
CA PRO A 266 -8.14 17.06 16.07
C PRO A 266 -7.91 18.57 16.18
N GLU A 267 -8.99 19.33 16.26
CA GLU A 267 -8.94 20.79 16.41
C GLU A 267 -9.64 21.17 17.71
N PHE A 268 -8.94 21.91 18.59
CA PHE A 268 -9.49 22.41 19.86
C PHE A 268 -9.54 23.95 19.85
N ARG A 269 -10.66 24.53 20.30
CA ARG A 269 -10.82 25.98 20.43
C ARG A 269 -11.77 26.41 21.53
N TYR A 270 -11.56 27.63 22.03
CA TYR A 270 -12.49 28.36 22.89
C TYR A 270 -13.37 29.31 22.08
N PHE A 271 -14.58 29.58 22.57
CA PHE A 271 -15.48 30.58 22.00
C PHE A 271 -16.28 31.28 23.10
N PRO A 272 -16.43 32.61 23.09
CA PRO A 272 -15.77 33.57 22.20
C PRO A 272 -14.26 33.69 22.50
N LEU A 273 -13.48 34.21 21.53
CA LEU A 273 -12.03 34.43 21.69
C LEU A 273 -11.69 35.53 22.71
N GLN A 274 -12.62 36.46 22.92
CA GLN A 274 -12.57 37.45 23.99
C GLN A 274 -13.79 37.23 24.85
N ILE A 275 -13.58 37.08 26.15
CA ILE A 275 -14.63 36.69 27.08
C ILE A 275 -14.58 37.55 28.34
N SER A 276 -15.72 37.85 28.94
CA SER A 276 -15.85 38.48 30.25
C SER A 276 -16.44 37.51 31.26
N LYS A 277 -16.46 37.88 32.55
CA LYS A 277 -17.16 37.12 33.59
C LYS A 277 -18.68 37.02 33.39
N LYS A 278 -19.25 37.82 32.46
CA LYS A 278 -20.68 37.86 32.13
C LYS A 278 -21.02 37.05 30.86
N ASP A 279 -20.08 36.29 30.32
CA ASP A 279 -20.26 35.51 29.08
C ASP A 279 -20.17 34.00 29.32
N PHE A 280 -20.79 33.21 28.44
CA PHE A 280 -20.63 31.77 28.45
C PHE A 280 -19.31 31.37 27.76
N LEU A 281 -18.50 30.55 28.43
CA LEU A 281 -17.29 29.97 27.83
C LEU A 281 -17.64 28.70 27.07
N GLY A 282 -17.61 28.77 25.75
CA GLY A 282 -17.70 27.63 24.85
C GLY A 282 -16.36 26.91 24.72
N ILE A 283 -16.40 25.58 24.83
CA ILE A 283 -15.29 24.68 24.52
C ILE A 283 -15.74 23.78 23.38
N ILE A 284 -14.95 23.73 22.31
CA ILE A 284 -15.25 22.93 21.12
C ILE A 284 -14.01 22.16 20.71
N ARG A 285 -14.16 20.85 20.53
CA ARG A 285 -13.16 19.99 19.89
C ARG A 285 -13.78 19.20 18.74
N LYS A 286 -13.14 19.21 17.57
CA LYS A 286 -13.56 18.48 16.37
C LYS A 286 -12.54 17.44 15.96
N ASN A 287 -12.97 16.46 15.17
CA ASN A 287 -12.14 15.37 14.63
C ASN A 287 -11.37 14.62 15.72
N ASN A 288 -12.09 14.19 16.76
CA ASN A 288 -11.52 13.49 17.90
C ASN A 288 -11.03 12.10 17.48
N GLU A 289 -10.04 11.58 18.18
CA GLU A 289 -9.53 10.23 17.99
C GLU A 289 -10.60 9.18 18.36
N PRO A 290 -10.57 7.98 17.76
CA PRO A 290 -11.44 6.89 18.18
C PRO A 290 -11.35 6.61 19.68
N GLY A 291 -12.49 6.46 20.35
CA GLY A 291 -12.56 6.27 21.80
C GLY A 291 -12.52 7.56 22.64
N ILE A 292 -12.24 8.72 22.03
CA ILE A 292 -12.37 10.01 22.70
C ILE A 292 -13.80 10.52 22.56
N ASN A 293 -14.50 10.59 23.69
CA ASN A 293 -15.93 10.94 23.74
C ASN A 293 -16.29 11.95 24.83
N LYS A 294 -15.31 12.41 25.62
CA LYS A 294 -15.51 13.46 26.61
C LYS A 294 -14.41 14.50 26.62
N LEU A 295 -14.78 15.72 27.00
CA LEU A 295 -13.87 16.75 27.49
C LEU A 295 -14.22 17.05 28.94
N ILE A 296 -13.26 16.85 29.83
CA ILE A 296 -13.36 17.11 31.26
C ILE A 296 -12.63 18.43 31.52
N TYR A 297 -13.33 19.42 32.07
CA TYR A 297 -12.75 20.73 32.33
C TYR A 297 -12.68 21.03 33.83
N THR A 298 -11.64 21.77 34.20
CA THR A 298 -11.47 22.42 35.50
C THR A 298 -11.11 23.87 35.25
N ILE A 299 -11.93 24.80 35.76
CA ILE A 299 -11.66 26.23 35.75
C ILE A 299 -11.31 26.67 37.17
N THR A 300 -10.19 27.37 37.32
CA THR A 300 -9.80 28.01 38.57
C THR A 300 -9.84 29.53 38.41
N ALA A 301 -10.61 30.20 39.27
CA ALA A 301 -10.83 31.64 39.26
C ALA A 301 -10.71 32.16 40.70
N GLY A 302 -9.50 32.62 41.08
CA GLY A 302 -9.21 32.97 42.46
C GLY A 302 -9.37 31.76 43.38
N SER A 303 -10.26 31.85 44.38
CA SER A 303 -10.61 30.74 45.28
C SER A 303 -11.75 29.84 44.77
N THR A 304 -12.34 30.16 43.61
CA THR A 304 -13.46 29.41 43.04
C THR A 304 -12.96 28.39 42.03
N THR A 305 -13.48 27.15 42.11
CA THR A 305 -13.20 26.09 41.13
C THR A 305 -14.50 25.60 40.52
N ILE A 306 -14.53 25.48 39.18
CA ILE A 306 -15.67 24.98 38.41
C ILE A 306 -15.21 23.71 37.69
N ASN A 307 -15.91 22.61 37.90
CA ASN A 307 -15.64 21.36 37.21
C ASN A 307 -16.85 20.93 36.38
N GLY A 308 -16.60 20.21 35.31
CA GLY A 308 -17.66 19.57 34.54
C GLY A 308 -17.11 18.75 33.39
N GLU A 309 -18.04 18.18 32.63
CA GLU A 309 -17.71 17.40 31.44
C GLU A 309 -18.68 17.70 30.31
N PHE A 310 -18.18 17.61 29.09
CA PHE A 310 -18.97 17.61 27.86
C PHE A 310 -18.84 16.26 27.20
N MET A 311 -19.98 15.69 26.81
CA MET A 311 -20.04 14.46 26.02
C MET A 311 -20.16 14.79 24.53
N GLY A 312 -19.62 13.92 23.70
CA GLY A 312 -19.77 13.98 22.25
C GLY A 312 -19.24 12.71 21.61
N GLY A 313 -18.62 12.83 20.45
CA GLY A 313 -18.00 11.70 19.76
C GLY A 313 -16.92 12.12 18.79
N VAL A 314 -16.55 11.20 17.89
CA VAL A 314 -15.44 11.34 16.93
C VAL A 314 -15.53 12.63 16.10
N ASN A 315 -16.75 13.04 15.71
CA ASN A 315 -16.93 14.25 14.90
C ASN A 315 -16.76 15.56 15.70
N GLU A 316 -17.37 15.64 16.89
CA GLU A 316 -17.41 16.86 17.68
C GLU A 316 -17.74 16.56 19.15
N ILE A 317 -17.07 17.27 20.06
CA ILE A 317 -17.47 17.46 21.45
C ILE A 317 -17.57 18.96 21.68
N LYS A 318 -18.72 19.43 22.18
CA LYS A 318 -18.92 20.86 22.47
C LYS A 318 -19.78 21.07 23.69
N GLY A 319 -19.56 22.20 24.36
CA GLY A 319 -20.46 22.68 25.40
C GLY A 319 -20.11 24.08 25.87
N PHE A 320 -20.97 24.61 26.73
CA PHE A 320 -20.86 25.97 27.26
C PHE A 320 -20.85 25.93 28.78
N ILE A 321 -19.97 26.74 29.37
CA ILE A 321 -19.82 26.92 30.80
C ILE A 321 -20.42 28.28 31.16
N ASN A 322 -21.36 28.27 32.09
CA ASN A 322 -22.06 29.47 32.57
C ASN A 322 -21.19 30.24 33.58
N LEU A 323 -20.22 31.02 33.07
CA LEU A 323 -19.43 31.90 33.93
C LEU A 323 -20.26 32.95 34.69
N PRO A 324 -21.34 33.55 34.13
CA PRO A 324 -22.15 34.53 34.87
C PRO A 324 -22.64 34.04 36.22
N THR A 325 -23.11 32.79 36.24
CA THR A 325 -23.62 32.17 37.47
C THR A 325 -22.48 31.78 38.40
N ALA A 326 -21.39 31.23 37.85
CA ALA A 326 -20.28 30.75 38.65
C ALA A 326 -19.40 31.87 39.23
N LEU A 327 -19.32 33.03 38.59
CA LEU A 327 -18.41 34.13 38.93
C LEU A 327 -19.13 35.41 39.40
N GLN A 328 -20.43 35.35 39.71
CA GLN A 328 -21.26 36.52 40.02
C GLN A 328 -20.65 37.44 41.10
N ASN A 329 -20.00 36.86 42.12
CA ASN A 329 -19.38 37.57 43.25
C ASN A 329 -17.87 37.38 43.33
N VAL A 330 -17.23 36.96 42.23
CA VAL A 330 -15.79 36.70 42.18
C VAL A 330 -15.12 37.88 41.48
N ASP A 331 -14.14 38.48 42.16
CA ASP A 331 -13.32 39.55 41.60
C ASP A 331 -12.06 38.97 40.97
N VAL A 332 -12.13 38.71 39.67
CA VAL A 332 -11.06 38.12 38.87
C VAL A 332 -10.98 38.77 37.50
N ASN A 333 -9.76 38.92 37.00
CA ASN A 333 -9.45 39.41 35.66
C ASN A 333 -8.87 38.31 34.74
N THR A 334 -8.67 37.10 35.27
CA THR A 334 -8.15 35.94 34.55
C THR A 334 -8.76 34.67 35.14
N ILE A 335 -9.00 33.67 34.30
CA ILE A 335 -9.34 32.32 34.71
C ILE A 335 -8.31 31.34 34.16
N HIS A 336 -7.95 30.34 34.95
CA HIS A 336 -7.14 29.21 34.49
C HIS A 336 -8.07 28.10 34.02
N VAL A 337 -7.88 27.59 32.81
CA VAL A 337 -8.72 26.55 32.20
C VAL A 337 -7.86 25.35 31.81
N LEU A 338 -8.09 24.24 32.51
CA LEU A 338 -7.53 22.93 32.19
C LEU A 338 -8.62 22.09 31.54
N VAL A 339 -8.32 21.51 30.38
CA VAL A 339 -9.20 20.59 29.65
C VAL A 339 -8.45 19.30 29.36
N LYS A 340 -9.07 18.18 29.72
CA LYS A 340 -8.56 16.83 29.48
C LYS A 340 -9.57 15.98 28.73
N ASP A 341 -9.12 14.91 28.10
CA ASP A 341 -10.02 13.89 27.53
C ASP A 341 -10.38 12.79 28.54
N ASN A 342 -11.22 11.83 28.13
CA ASN A 342 -11.58 10.65 28.93
C ASN A 342 -10.44 9.64 29.15
N GLN A 343 -9.27 9.86 28.56
CA GLN A 343 -8.05 9.07 28.77
C GLN A 343 -7.02 9.83 29.63
N ASN A 344 -7.41 10.99 30.20
CA ASN A 344 -6.58 11.85 31.04
C ASN A 344 -5.41 12.54 30.31
N HIS A 345 -5.45 12.61 28.97
CA HIS A 345 -4.52 13.46 28.22
C HIS A 345 -4.92 14.93 28.34
N THR A 346 -3.94 15.81 28.54
CA THR A 346 -4.15 17.26 28.56
C THR A 346 -4.35 17.77 27.14
N ILE A 347 -5.52 18.35 26.87
CA ILE A 347 -5.87 18.96 25.58
C ILE A 347 -5.53 20.45 25.58
N SER A 348 -5.79 21.13 26.69
CA SER A 348 -5.48 22.55 26.89
C SER A 348 -5.23 22.81 28.36
N ASP A 349 -4.24 23.65 28.64
CA ASP A 349 -3.89 24.12 29.97
C ASP A 349 -3.44 25.57 29.80
N THR A 350 -4.32 26.53 30.14
CA THR A 350 -4.10 27.93 29.75
C THR A 350 -4.82 28.93 30.64
N ASP A 351 -4.25 30.13 30.73
CA ASP A 351 -4.87 31.27 31.39
C ASP A 351 -5.60 32.14 30.36
N ILE A 352 -6.90 32.37 30.57
CA ILE A 352 -7.74 33.21 29.73
C ILE A 352 -8.01 34.53 30.44
N PRO A 353 -7.55 35.68 29.90
CA PRO A 353 -7.85 36.98 30.46
C PRO A 353 -9.34 37.33 30.23
N LEU A 354 -9.99 37.78 31.30
CA LEU A 354 -11.36 38.28 31.26
C LEU A 354 -11.39 39.77 30.93
N LYS A 355 -12.16 40.15 29.92
CA LYS A 355 -12.42 41.55 29.60
C LYS A 355 -13.32 42.18 30.66
N THR A 356 -12.94 43.38 31.09
CA THR A 356 -13.86 44.27 31.79
C THR A 356 -14.87 44.81 30.79
N LEU A 357 -16.15 44.69 31.14
CA LEU A 357 -17.23 45.32 30.38
C LEU A 357 -17.56 46.63 31.11
N ASP A 358 -17.54 47.73 30.36
CA ASP A 358 -17.90 49.08 30.84
C ASP A 358 -19.36 49.17 31.31
#